data_AF-A0A1F8M8J1-F1
#
_entry.id   AF-A0A1F8M8J1-F1
#
_cell.length_a   1.000
_cell.length_b   1.000
_cell.length_c   1.000
_cell.angle_alpha   90.00
_cell.angle_beta   90.00
_cell.angle_gamma   90.00
#
_symmetry.space_group_name_H-M   'P 1'
#
loop_
_entity.id
_entity.type
_entity.pdbx_description
1 polymer ?
#
loop_
_entity_poly.entity_id
_entity_poly.type
_entity_poly.pdbx_seq_one_letter_code
_entity_poly.pdbx_strand_id
1 'polypeptide(L)'
;MSKEKTKLQPAKWQITATTIHCELVDDFVTIMVNKDWSTKCAWYKRYKQKALDDKKQKFDSKIRLMIQKCQGPECSYVTGYRDELIKEEFGGK
;
A
#
# COMPACT_ATOMS: atom_id res chain seq x y z
N MET A 1 -18.26 -6.59 -3.77
CA MET A 1 -17.14 -5.64 -3.52
C MET A 1 -16.50 -5.34 -4.86
N SER A 2 -16.72 -4.12 -5.34
CA SER A 2 -16.67 -3.70 -6.74
C SER A 2 -15.26 -3.73 -7.32
N LYS A 3 -15.07 -4.51 -8.39
CA LYS A 3 -13.86 -4.54 -9.21
C LYS A 3 -13.95 -3.42 -10.24
N GLU A 4 -13.63 -2.18 -9.86
CA GLU A 4 -13.22 -1.20 -10.88
C GLU A 4 -11.80 -1.55 -11.33
N LYS A 5 -11.72 -2.53 -12.22
CA LYS A 5 -10.52 -2.77 -13.02
C LYS A 5 -10.31 -1.53 -13.88
N THR A 6 -9.46 -0.63 -13.42
CA THR A 6 -8.92 0.46 -14.22
C THR A 6 -8.45 -0.15 -15.55
N LYS A 7 -8.93 0.38 -16.67
CA LYS A 7 -8.72 -0.11 -18.06
C LYS A 7 -7.26 0.06 -18.54
N LEU A 8 -6.29 -0.08 -17.65
CA LEU A 8 -4.87 0.04 -17.96
C LEU A 8 -4.36 -1.31 -18.45
N GLN A 9 -3.54 -1.26 -19.48
CA GLN A 9 -2.75 -2.42 -19.90
C GLN A 9 -1.88 -2.86 -18.71
N PRO A 10 -1.65 -4.17 -18.51
CA PRO A 10 -0.70 -4.63 -17.52
C PRO A 10 0.70 -4.06 -17.80
N ALA A 11 1.44 -3.75 -16.76
CA ALA A 11 2.83 -3.33 -16.91
C ALA A 11 3.72 -4.47 -17.45
N LYS A 12 4.87 -4.11 -18.05
CA LYS A 12 5.83 -5.10 -18.58
C LYS A 12 6.59 -5.83 -17.47
N TRP A 13 6.82 -5.16 -16.34
CA TRP A 13 7.43 -5.74 -15.13
C TRP A 13 6.42 -6.59 -14.34
N GLN A 14 6.89 -7.40 -13.38
CA GLN A 14 6.00 -8.23 -12.55
C GLN A 14 5.56 -7.52 -11.26
N ILE A 15 6.51 -7.01 -10.48
CA ILE A 15 6.28 -6.31 -9.21
C ILE A 15 7.36 -5.24 -9.06
N THR A 16 6.98 -4.06 -8.60
CA THR A 16 7.90 -3.04 -8.09
C THR A 16 7.69 -2.87 -6.59
N ALA A 17 8.77 -2.59 -5.86
CA ALA A 17 8.71 -2.35 -4.43
C ALA A 17 9.56 -1.13 -4.09
N THR A 18 9.00 -0.22 -3.29
CA THR A 18 9.71 0.93 -2.75
C THR A 18 9.55 0.98 -1.24
N THR A 19 10.58 1.45 -0.54
CA THR A 19 10.54 1.67 0.90
C THR A 19 10.61 3.16 1.15
N ILE A 20 9.60 3.69 1.84
CA ILE A 20 9.49 5.11 2.16
C ILE A 20 9.30 5.28 3.67
N HIS A 21 9.64 6.46 4.18
CA HIS A 21 9.26 6.85 5.52
C HIS A 21 7.79 7.29 5.54
N CYS A 22 6.93 6.63 6.32
CA CYS A 22 5.52 6.98 6.43
C CYS A 22 5.26 7.72 7.74
N GLU A 23 4.99 9.02 7.64
CA GLU A 23 4.82 9.91 8.80
C GLU A 23 3.59 9.55 9.66
N LEU A 24 2.59 8.90 9.07
CA LEU A 24 1.38 8.47 9.79
C LEU A 24 1.69 7.41 10.86
N VAL A 25 2.63 6.51 10.56
CA VAL A 25 3.03 5.41 11.44
C VAL A 25 4.42 5.60 12.04
N ASP A 26 5.10 6.69 11.65
CA ASP A 26 6.44 7.07 12.12
C ASP A 26 7.45 5.93 11.95
N ASP A 27 7.42 5.28 10.78
CA ASP A 27 8.24 4.11 10.47
C ASP A 27 8.45 3.97 8.96
N PHE A 28 9.44 3.17 8.57
CA PHE A 28 9.68 2.81 7.18
C PHE A 28 8.71 1.72 6.73
N VAL A 29 7.97 2.00 5.65
CA VAL A 29 6.99 1.09 5.08
C VAL A 29 7.35 0.74 3.65
N THR A 30 7.20 -0.53 3.31
CA THR A 30 7.38 -1.01 1.94
C THR A 30 6.03 -1.03 1.22
N ILE A 31 5.98 -0.35 0.07
CA ILE A 31 4.86 -0.33 -0.85
C ILE A 31 5.24 -1.21 -2.04
N MET A 32 4.36 -2.15 -2.39
CA MET A 32 4.51 -3.02 -3.54
C MET A 32 3.39 -2.76 -4.54
N VAL A 33 3.73 -2.61 -5.80
CA VAL A 33 2.77 -2.51 -6.90
C VAL A 33 3.00 -3.69 -7.83
N ASN A 34 1.95 -4.45 -8.11
CA ASN A 34 2.00 -5.58 -9.04
C ASN A 34 1.64 -5.10 -10.45
N LYS A 35 1.97 -5.90 -11.47
CA LYS A 35 1.73 -5.57 -12.89
C LYS A 35 0.29 -5.27 -13.27
N ASP A 36 -0.66 -5.77 -12.48
CA ASP A 36 -2.10 -5.51 -12.62
C ASP A 36 -2.53 -4.21 -11.92
N TRP A 37 -1.55 -3.41 -11.51
CA TRP A 37 -1.70 -2.17 -10.76
C TRP A 37 -2.30 -2.36 -9.37
N SER A 38 -2.38 -3.60 -8.88
CA SER A 38 -2.78 -3.85 -7.50
C SER A 38 -1.66 -3.46 -6.54
N THR A 39 -2.02 -2.69 -5.53
CA THR A 39 -1.07 -2.15 -4.55
C THR A 39 -1.17 -2.87 -3.21
N LYS A 40 -0.05 -2.97 -2.51
CA LYS A 40 0.04 -3.55 -1.16
C LYS A 40 1.02 -2.74 -0.32
N CYS A 41 0.57 -2.26 0.83
CA CYS A 41 1.46 -1.76 1.87
C CYS A 41 1.79 -2.89 2.84
N ALA A 42 3.07 -3.21 3.00
CA ALA A 42 3.56 -4.28 3.87
C ALA A 42 3.17 -4.05 5.34
N TRP A 43 3.27 -2.79 5.79
CA TRP A 43 2.90 -2.41 7.16
C TRP A 43 1.39 -2.56 7.41
N TYR A 44 0.55 -2.07 6.48
CA TYR A 44 -0.90 -2.23 6.55
C TYR A 44 -1.28 -3.72 6.66
N LYS A 45 -0.73 -4.56 5.77
CA LYS A 45 -1.01 -6.00 5.76
C LYS A 45 -0.57 -6.68 7.05
N ARG A 46 0.56 -6.25 7.63
CA ARG A 46 1.12 -6.86 8.84
C ARG A 46 0.39 -6.48 10.11
N TYR A 47 -0.05 -5.22 10.22
CA TYR A 47 -0.58 -4.67 11.47
C TYR A 47 -2.06 -4.34 11.37
N LYS A 48 -2.45 -3.39 10.51
CA LYS A 48 -3.84 -2.91 10.44
C LYS A 48 -4.80 -3.99 9.94
N GLN A 49 -4.47 -4.68 8.86
CA GLN A 49 -5.29 -5.77 8.32
C GLN A 49 -5.44 -6.90 9.35
N LYS A 50 -4.34 -7.33 9.98
CA LYS A 50 -4.39 -8.35 11.04
C LYS A 50 -5.22 -7.92 12.25
N ALA A 51 -5.15 -6.65 12.65
CA ALA A 51 -5.98 -6.15 13.75
C ALA A 51 -7.48 -6.14 13.42
N LEU A 52 -7.84 -6.03 12.13
CA LEU A 52 -9.22 -6.15 11.67
C LEU A 52 -9.68 -7.61 11.59
N ASP A 53 -8.82 -8.52 11.10
CA ASP A 53 -9.14 -9.93 10.90
C ASP A 53 -9.12 -10.74 12.20
N ASP A 54 -8.21 -10.44 13.14
CA ASP A 54 -8.08 -11.13 14.42
C ASP A 54 -8.12 -10.14 15.60
N LYS A 55 -9.33 -9.98 16.17
CA LYS A 55 -9.57 -9.15 17.36
C LYS A 55 -8.86 -9.63 18.63
N LYS A 56 -8.35 -10.87 18.66
CA LYS A 56 -7.60 -11.41 19.82
C LYS A 56 -6.11 -11.11 19.75
N GLN A 57 -5.60 -10.66 18.60
CA GLN A 57 -4.19 -10.36 18.46
C GLN A 57 -3.78 -9.17 19.32
N LYS A 58 -2.83 -9.42 20.23
CA LYS A 58 -2.24 -8.37 21.08
C LYS A 58 -1.13 -7.68 20.30
N PHE A 59 -1.32 -6.39 20.05
CA PHE A 59 -0.28 -5.49 19.58
C PHE A 59 0.16 -4.60 20.73
N ASP A 60 1.42 -4.18 20.70
CA ASP A 60 1.95 -3.18 21.63
C ASP A 60 1.15 -1.86 21.53
N SER A 61 1.10 -1.10 22.64
CA SER A 61 0.38 0.18 22.73
C SER A 61 0.81 1.15 21.63
N LYS A 62 2.11 1.22 21.29
CA LYS A 62 2.61 2.09 20.22
C LYS A 62 2.03 1.68 18.87
N ILE A 63 2.05 0.38 18.57
CA ILE A 63 1.53 -0.16 17.30
C ILE A 63 0.01 0.04 17.18
N ARG A 64 -0.74 -0.10 18.28
CA ARG A 64 -2.19 0.18 18.29
C ARG A 64 -2.51 1.62 17.93
N LEU A 65 -1.75 2.58 18.45
CA LEU A 65 -1.90 3.99 18.10
C LEU A 65 -1.64 4.21 16.60
N MET A 66 -0.58 3.61 16.06
CA MET A 66 -0.26 3.72 14.64
C MET A 66 -1.30 3.04 13.73
N ILE A 67 -1.89 1.93 14.17
CA ILE A 67 -2.97 1.25 13.43
C ILE A 67 -4.17 2.19 13.23
N GLN A 68 -4.51 2.99 14.24
CA GLN A 68 -5.59 3.99 14.15
C GLN A 68 -5.23 5.13 13.19
N LYS A 69 -3.96 5.53 13.12
CA LYS A 69 -3.47 6.60 12.24
C LYS A 69 -3.32 6.18 10.78
N CYS A 70 -2.97 4.92 10.53
CA CYS A 70 -2.83 4.39 9.18
C CYS A 70 -4.16 4.54 8.43
N GLN A 71 -4.19 5.20 7.27
CA GLN A 71 -5.43 5.49 6.55
C GLN A 71 -6.02 4.23 5.90
N GLY A 72 -5.19 3.34 5.35
CA GLY A 72 -5.67 2.11 4.71
C GLY A 72 -4.79 1.65 3.55
N PRO A 73 -5.30 0.71 2.73
CA PRO A 73 -4.56 0.14 1.60
C PRO A 73 -4.39 1.12 0.42
N GLU A 74 -5.25 2.14 0.32
CA GLU A 74 -5.24 3.18 -0.72
C GLU A 74 -4.88 4.56 -0.12
N CYS A 75 -3.88 4.60 0.77
CA CYS A 75 -3.39 5.88 1.31
C CYS A 75 -2.60 6.67 0.26
N SER A 76 -2.43 7.97 0.50
CA SER A 76 -1.77 8.91 -0.42
C SER A 76 -0.39 8.46 -0.88
N TYR A 77 0.39 7.83 -0.01
CA TYR A 77 1.70 7.28 -0.35
C TYR A 77 1.61 6.11 -1.34
N VAL A 78 0.62 5.24 -1.16
CA VAL A 78 0.43 4.06 -2.01
C VAL A 78 -0.12 4.46 -3.37
N THR A 79 -1.13 5.33 -3.39
CA THR A 79 -1.69 5.84 -4.64
C THR A 79 -0.67 6.70 -5.37
N GLY A 80 0.08 7.55 -4.67
CA GLY A 80 1.13 8.38 -5.26
C GLY A 80 2.21 7.57 -5.98
N TYR A 81 2.75 6.53 -5.34
CA TYR A 81 3.74 5.66 -5.97
C TYR A 81 3.17 4.86 -7.15
N ARG A 82 1.93 4.39 -7.06
CA ARG A 82 1.25 3.73 -8.17
C ARG A 82 1.09 4.68 -9.36
N ASP A 83 0.65 5.90 -9.11
CA ASP A 83 0.39 6.90 -10.15
C ASP A 83 1.69 7.37 -10.82
N GLU A 84 2.79 7.44 -10.07
CA GLU A 84 4.14 7.68 -10.61
C GLU A 84 4.53 6.57 -11.59
N LEU A 85 4.42 5.30 -11.20
CA LEU A 85 4.72 4.17 -12.09
C LEU A 85 3.83 4.14 -13.33
N ILE A 86 2.54 4.50 -13.22
CA ILE A 86 1.64 4.61 -14.37
C ILE A 86 2.14 5.70 -15.32
N LYS A 87 2.59 6.85 -14.80
CA LYS A 87 3.17 7.92 -15.61
C LYS A 87 4.49 7.50 -16.25
N GLU A 88 5.34 6.73 -15.57
CA GLU A 88 6.58 6.24 -16.17
C GLU A 88 6.31 5.24 -17.30
N GLU A 89 5.38 4.30 -17.10
CA GLU A 89 5.07 3.27 -18.11
C GLU A 89 4.32 3.81 -19.33
N PHE A 90 3.45 4.82 -19.16
CA PHE A 90 2.58 5.33 -20.24
C PHE A 90 2.88 6.78 -20.66
N GLY A 91 3.62 7.54 -19.86
CA GLY A 91 3.97 8.94 -20.10
C GLY A 91 5.36 9.16 -20.69
N GLY A 92 6.13 8.09 -20.94
CA GLY A 92 7.38 8.15 -21.68
C GLY A 92 7.14 8.34 -23.17
N LYS A 93 7.43 9.55 -23.67
CA LYS A 93 7.52 9.87 -25.09
C LYS A 93 8.96 10.22 -25.43
#